data_AF-A0A9D6Q1E5-F1
#
_entry.id   AF-A0A9D6Q1E5-F1
#
_cell.length_a   1.000
_cell.length_b   1.000
_cell.length_c   1.000
_cell.angle_alpha   90.00
_cell.angle_beta   90.00
_cell.angle_gamma   90.00
#
_symmetry.space_group_name_H-M   'P 1'
#
loop_
_entity.id
_entity.type
_entity.pdbx_description
1 polymer ?
#
loop_
_entity_poly.entity_id
_entity_poly.type
_entity_poly.pdbx_seq_one_letter_code
_entity_poly.pdbx_strand_id
1 'polypeptide(L)'
;MFKRAIILLAIIGIIITGCSKKVVKSEGSISEDKGSLLTEDMPLEAVKDDANLGDEYIIGAEDVLEVMVWRSEMLSRPRVVVRPDGKISLPLIGDIQAAGFTPNQLKDYIVKRLKEYQELPTVTVIVSEINSYYIYILGEVVRPGRYQLKSNISVLQAVTLAGGFTSWASPNSMVVLRRNGEKEEKLRVRYKKI
;
A
#
# COMPACT_ATOMS: atom_id res chain seq x y z
N MET A 1 -20.11 29.76 -33.83
CA MET A 1 -19.08 30.72 -33.37
C MET A 1 -19.67 31.57 -32.25
N PHE A 2 -19.55 31.13 -31.00
CA PHE A 2 -19.93 31.93 -29.83
C PHE A 2 -18.68 32.17 -28.98
N LYS A 3 -18.44 33.45 -28.71
CA LYS A 3 -17.22 34.03 -28.17
C LYS A 3 -17.15 33.83 -26.66
N ARG A 4 -16.02 33.26 -26.22
CA ARG A 4 -15.20 33.56 -25.03
C ARG A 4 -15.91 34.27 -23.86
N ALA A 5 -16.21 33.50 -22.81
CA ALA A 5 -16.42 33.99 -21.46
C ALA A 5 -15.06 34.10 -20.74
N ILE A 6 -14.73 35.30 -20.29
CA ILE A 6 -13.60 35.61 -19.41
C ILE A 6 -14.19 35.76 -18.01
N ILE A 7 -13.80 34.89 -17.08
CA ILE A 7 -14.10 35.02 -15.65
C ILE A 7 -12.79 35.31 -14.93
N LEU A 8 -12.77 36.46 -14.27
CA LEU A 8 -11.75 36.96 -13.35
C LEU A 8 -12.06 36.46 -11.91
N LEU A 9 -11.05 36.05 -11.15
CA LEU A 9 -10.89 36.16 -9.67
C LEU A 9 -9.71 35.24 -9.25
N ALA A 10 -8.49 35.76 -9.07
CA ALA A 10 -7.96 36.33 -7.82
C ALA A 10 -7.83 35.31 -6.68
N ILE A 11 -6.63 34.76 -6.47
CA ILE A 11 -6.17 34.35 -5.14
C ILE A 11 -4.74 34.87 -4.92
N ILE A 12 -4.65 35.64 -3.85
CA ILE A 12 -3.51 36.32 -3.26
C ILE A 12 -2.63 35.29 -2.53
N GLY A 13 -1.33 35.57 -2.45
CA GLY A 13 -0.29 34.61 -2.06
C GLY A 13 -0.27 34.21 -0.60
N ILE A 14 0.71 33.37 -0.27
CA ILE A 14 1.62 33.49 0.88
C ILE A 14 2.81 32.54 0.58
N ILE A 15 3.97 33.15 0.36
CA ILE A 15 5.27 32.48 0.29
C ILE A 15 5.78 32.42 1.72
N ILE A 16 5.88 31.22 2.29
CA ILE A 16 6.56 31.01 3.57
C ILE A 16 7.94 30.46 3.26
N THR A 17 8.89 31.36 3.03
CA THR A 17 10.32 31.03 3.04
C THR A 17 10.76 30.93 4.50
N GLY A 18 10.72 29.71 5.04
CA GLY A 18 11.26 29.38 6.36
C GLY A 18 12.75 29.06 6.25
N CYS A 19 13.59 29.99 6.72
CA CYS A 19 15.03 29.85 6.82
C CYS A 19 15.44 29.20 8.15
N SER A 20 16.62 28.55 8.13
CA SER A 20 17.50 28.28 9.28
C SER A 20 17.26 27.00 10.10
N LYS A 21 18.21 26.06 9.98
CA LYS A 21 18.93 25.58 11.16
C LYS A 21 20.36 25.14 10.80
N LYS A 22 21.27 25.64 11.63
CA LYS A 22 22.73 25.68 11.48
C LYS A 22 23.37 24.29 11.58
N VAL A 23 24.40 24.12 10.75
CA VAL A 23 25.49 23.17 10.92
C VAL A 23 26.36 23.63 12.10
N VAL A 24 26.54 22.77 13.10
CA VAL A 24 27.58 22.91 14.13
C VAL A 24 28.63 21.85 13.86
N LYS A 25 29.82 22.31 13.49
CA LYS A 25 31.05 21.52 13.36
C LYS A 25 31.87 21.77 14.62
N SER A 26 32.18 20.73 15.38
CA SER A 26 33.19 20.78 16.44
C SER A 26 34.25 19.72 16.15
N GLU A 27 35.44 20.19 15.82
CA GLU A 27 36.68 19.41 15.80
C GLU A 27 37.24 19.37 17.23
N GLY A 28 37.78 18.23 17.65
CA GLY A 28 38.41 18.07 18.95
C GLY A 28 39.02 16.68 19.13
N SER A 29 40.35 16.63 19.01
CA SER A 29 41.30 15.54 19.30
C SER A 29 41.37 15.25 20.82
N ILE A 30 41.88 14.14 21.38
CA ILE A 30 43.23 13.51 21.33
C ILE A 30 43.17 12.13 22.05
N SER A 31 44.12 11.26 21.68
CA SER A 31 44.81 10.15 22.39
C SER A 31 44.15 8.78 22.60
N GLU A 32 44.83 7.84 21.95
CA GLU A 32 45.05 6.43 22.24
C GLU A 32 45.22 6.10 23.73
N ASP A 33 44.56 5.03 24.18
CA ASP A 33 45.12 4.11 25.16
C ASP A 33 44.79 2.65 24.78
N LYS A 34 45.76 1.77 25.03
CA LYS A 34 45.90 0.44 24.44
C LYS A 34 45.15 -0.63 25.23
N GLY A 35 44.65 -1.64 24.51
CA GLY A 35 44.72 -3.02 25.00
C GLY A 35 43.40 -3.80 25.09
N SER A 36 43.11 -4.51 24.00
CA SER A 36 42.68 -5.92 23.97
C SER A 36 41.42 -6.32 24.74
N LEU A 37 40.36 -6.66 23.99
CA LEU A 37 39.89 -8.03 23.82
C LEU A 37 38.97 -8.09 22.58
N LEU A 38 39.26 -9.02 21.67
CA LEU A 38 38.54 -9.22 20.41
C LEU A 38 37.17 -9.86 20.67
N THR A 39 36.11 -9.26 20.13
CA THR A 39 35.10 -9.96 19.31
C THR A 39 34.24 -8.92 18.59
N GLU A 40 34.67 -8.61 17.38
CA GLU A 40 33.86 -8.21 16.21
C GLU A 40 32.71 -7.21 16.46
N ASP A 41 33.08 -5.94 16.60
CA ASP A 41 32.16 -4.83 16.31
C ASP A 41 31.80 -4.87 14.82
N MET A 42 30.70 -5.55 14.47
CA MET A 42 30.07 -5.31 13.18
C MET A 42 29.68 -3.83 13.12
N PRO A 43 30.16 -3.04 12.15
CA PRO A 43 29.63 -1.71 11.94
C PRO A 43 28.13 -1.87 11.66
N LEU A 44 27.29 -1.36 12.58
CA LEU A 44 25.88 -1.07 12.35
C LEU A 44 25.74 0.12 11.39
N GLU A 45 26.44 0.07 10.25
CA GLU A 45 25.94 0.78 9.08
C GLU A 45 24.63 0.11 8.75
N ALA A 46 23.54 0.74 9.24
CA ALA A 46 22.20 0.47 8.78
C ALA A 46 22.28 0.42 7.27
N VAL A 47 22.20 -0.79 6.72
CA VAL A 47 21.91 -1.01 5.32
C VAL A 47 20.67 -0.17 5.12
N LYS A 48 20.83 0.94 4.41
CA LYS A 48 19.70 1.68 3.88
C LYS A 48 19.16 0.75 2.82
N ASP A 49 18.36 -0.22 3.27
CA ASP A 49 17.50 -1.02 2.43
C ASP A 49 16.57 -0.02 1.76
N ASP A 50 17.04 0.46 0.61
CA ASP A 50 16.29 1.05 -0.48
C ASP A 50 15.40 0.00 -1.17
N ALA A 51 15.20 -1.16 -0.52
CA ALA A 51 13.95 -1.88 -0.57
C ALA A 51 12.85 -0.91 -0.18
N ASN A 52 12.29 -0.26 -1.20
CA ASN A 52 11.04 0.47 -1.17
C ASN A 52 10.06 -0.36 -0.32
N LEU A 53 9.93 -0.01 0.96
CA LEU A 53 9.09 -0.72 1.92
C LEU A 53 7.70 -0.64 1.31
N GLY A 54 7.27 -1.78 0.75
CA GLY A 54 6.23 -1.82 -0.26
C GLY A 54 5.00 -1.03 0.17
N ASP A 55 4.35 -0.37 -0.79
CA ASP A 55 3.09 0.34 -0.58
C ASP A 55 2.25 -0.41 0.46
N GLU A 56 1.94 0.26 1.58
CA GLU A 56 1.24 -0.34 2.72
C GLU A 56 -0.03 -1.04 2.20
N TYR A 57 -0.26 -2.28 2.64
CA TYR A 57 -1.37 -3.07 2.12
C TYR A 57 -2.70 -2.33 2.30
N ILE A 58 -3.40 -2.12 1.19
CA ILE A 58 -4.73 -1.52 1.16
C ILE A 58 -5.74 -2.65 1.02
N ILE A 59 -6.67 -2.72 1.98
CA ILE A 59 -7.76 -3.68 1.96
C ILE A 59 -8.63 -3.44 0.72
N GLY A 60 -9.01 -4.52 0.03
CA GLY A 60 -9.91 -4.49 -1.11
C GLY A 60 -11.13 -5.40 -0.92
N ALA A 61 -12.03 -5.36 -1.90
CA ALA A 61 -13.19 -6.25 -1.92
C ALA A 61 -12.76 -7.72 -2.05
N GLU A 62 -13.55 -8.63 -1.49
CA GLU A 62 -13.30 -10.09 -1.42
C GLU A 62 -12.25 -10.52 -0.38
N ASP A 63 -11.49 -9.59 0.20
CA ASP A 63 -10.54 -9.91 1.28
C ASP A 63 -11.24 -10.51 2.50
N VAL A 64 -10.50 -11.34 3.23
CA VAL A 64 -10.97 -11.91 4.49
C VAL A 64 -10.16 -11.30 5.63
N LEU A 65 -10.88 -10.64 6.52
CA LEU A 65 -10.33 -10.01 7.71
C LEU A 65 -10.74 -10.80 8.95
N GLU A 66 -9.93 -10.68 9.98
CA GLU A 66 -10.24 -11.07 11.34
C GLU A 66 -10.25 -9.79 12.19
N VAL A 67 -11.38 -9.53 12.85
CA VAL A 67 -11.56 -8.37 13.72
C VAL A 67 -11.78 -8.87 15.13
N MET A 68 -10.79 -8.67 16.00
CA MET A 68 -10.85 -9.09 17.39
C MET A 68 -11.04 -7.87 18.29
N VAL A 69 -12.00 -7.96 19.21
CA VAL A 69 -12.21 -6.96 20.26
C VAL A 69 -11.83 -7.59 21.59
N TRP A 70 -10.83 -7.02 22.26
CA TRP A 70 -10.30 -7.57 23.51
C TRP A 70 -11.39 -7.74 24.57
N ARG A 71 -11.41 -8.91 25.23
CA ARG A 71 -12.39 -9.30 26.25
C ARG A 71 -13.85 -9.25 25.77
N SER A 72 -14.09 -9.26 24.46
CA SER A 72 -15.44 -9.22 23.90
C SER A 72 -15.57 -10.12 22.68
N GLU A 73 -15.83 -11.40 22.94
CA GLU A 73 -16.07 -12.40 21.88
C GLU A 73 -17.34 -12.08 21.08
N MET A 74 -18.37 -11.53 21.72
CA MET A 74 -19.63 -11.16 21.06
C MET A 74 -19.46 -10.04 20.02
N LEU A 75 -18.44 -9.19 20.19
CA LEU A 75 -18.10 -8.11 19.25
C LEU A 75 -17.04 -8.53 18.24
N SER A 76 -16.34 -9.64 18.51
CA SER A 76 -15.30 -10.17 17.64
C SER A 76 -15.89 -10.92 16.45
N ARG A 77 -15.21 -10.83 15.31
CA ARG A 77 -15.49 -11.59 14.09
C ARG A 77 -14.20 -12.26 13.64
N PRO A 78 -14.01 -13.57 13.91
CA PRO A 78 -12.79 -14.28 13.53
C PRO A 78 -12.65 -14.41 12.00
N ARG A 79 -13.76 -14.28 11.26
CA ARG A 79 -13.77 -14.29 9.80
C ARG A 79 -14.85 -13.34 9.29
N VAL A 80 -14.46 -12.24 8.67
CA VAL A 80 -15.36 -11.29 8.00
C VAL A 80 -14.86 -11.03 6.58
N VAL A 81 -15.75 -11.19 5.60
CA VAL A 81 -15.43 -10.96 4.19
C VAL A 81 -15.76 -9.52 3.83
N VAL A 82 -14.86 -8.84 3.13
CA VAL A 82 -15.11 -7.52 2.56
C VAL A 82 -16.04 -7.69 1.36
N ARG A 83 -17.23 -7.10 1.46
CA ARG A 83 -18.25 -7.16 0.41
C ARG A 83 -17.78 -6.45 -0.87
N PRO A 84 -18.45 -6.69 -2.02
CA PRO A 84 -18.15 -5.99 -3.28
C PRO A 84 -18.28 -4.46 -3.23
N ASP A 85 -19.08 -3.92 -2.31
CA ASP A 85 -19.17 -2.48 -2.06
C ASP A 85 -18.06 -1.96 -1.14
N GLY A 86 -17.14 -2.83 -0.71
CA GLY A 86 -16.00 -2.49 0.12
C GLY A 86 -16.30 -2.42 1.61
N LYS A 87 -17.49 -2.85 2.05
CA LYS A 87 -17.89 -2.80 3.46
C LYS A 87 -17.73 -4.12 4.18
N ILE A 88 -17.56 -4.05 5.51
CA ILE A 88 -17.69 -5.18 6.43
C ILE A 88 -18.79 -4.90 7.45
N SER A 89 -19.46 -5.95 7.91
CA SER A 89 -20.54 -5.85 8.89
C SER A 89 -20.03 -6.29 10.26
N LEU A 90 -20.13 -5.41 11.25
CA LEU A 90 -19.72 -5.68 12.63
C LEU A 90 -20.88 -5.46 13.62
N PRO A 91 -20.90 -6.19 14.74
CA PRO A 91 -21.88 -5.97 15.81
C PRO A 91 -21.85 -4.53 16.33
N LEU A 92 -23.02 -4.01 16.71
CA LEU A 92 -23.26 -2.65 17.27
C LEU A 92 -23.00 -1.47 16.33
N ILE A 93 -21.97 -1.54 15.49
CA ILE A 93 -21.56 -0.43 14.60
C ILE A 93 -22.03 -0.61 13.16
N GLY A 94 -22.60 -1.77 12.82
CA GLY A 94 -23.22 -2.06 11.54
C GLY A 94 -22.20 -2.20 10.40
N ASP A 95 -22.58 -1.71 9.22
CA ASP A 95 -21.76 -1.74 8.02
C ASP A 95 -20.75 -0.58 8.02
N ILE A 96 -19.47 -0.91 7.93
CA ILE A 96 -18.38 0.07 7.88
C ILE A 96 -17.54 -0.11 6.61
N GLN A 97 -17.02 1.00 6.08
CA GLN A 97 -16.11 0.97 4.93
C GLN A 97 -14.76 0.38 5.35
N ALA A 98 -14.35 -0.71 4.71
CA ALA A 98 -13.05 -1.36 4.94
C ALA A 98 -12.13 -1.22 3.72
N ALA A 99 -12.66 -1.36 2.50
CA ALA A 99 -11.87 -1.22 1.30
C ALA A 99 -11.34 0.22 1.16
N GLY A 100 -10.07 0.34 0.78
CA GLY A 100 -9.37 1.62 0.70
C GLY A 100 -8.66 2.04 1.98
N PHE A 101 -8.89 1.33 3.10
CA PHE A 101 -8.13 1.53 4.33
C PHE A 101 -6.99 0.53 4.45
N THR A 102 -5.94 0.93 5.17
CA THR A 102 -4.96 -0.02 5.69
C THR A 102 -5.52 -0.70 6.95
N PRO A 103 -5.03 -1.89 7.35
CA PRO A 103 -5.51 -2.56 8.56
C PRO A 103 -5.43 -1.68 9.82
N ASN A 104 -4.38 -0.86 9.91
CA ASN A 104 -4.20 0.10 11.00
C ASN A 104 -5.25 1.21 10.98
N GLN A 105 -5.53 1.78 9.80
CA GLN A 105 -6.55 2.83 9.68
C GLN A 105 -7.95 2.28 9.99
N LEU A 106 -8.26 1.06 9.51
CA LEU A 106 -9.53 0.40 9.78
C LEU A 106 -9.69 0.12 11.28
N LYS A 107 -8.64 -0.35 11.95
CA LYS A 107 -8.62 -0.54 13.41
C LYS A 107 -8.98 0.76 14.13
N ASP A 108 -8.32 1.87 13.81
CA ASP A 108 -8.58 3.16 14.47
C ASP A 108 -10.01 3.66 14.19
N TYR A 109 -10.52 3.42 12.99
CA TYR A 109 -11.90 3.72 12.63
C TYR A 109 -12.91 2.91 13.45
N ILE A 110 -12.69 1.59 13.60
CA ILE A 110 -13.54 0.70 14.40
C ILE A 110 -13.52 1.12 15.87
N VAL A 111 -12.34 1.39 16.43
CA VAL A 111 -12.17 1.88 17.82
C VAL A 111 -13.02 3.13 18.04
N LYS A 112 -12.96 4.09 17.10
CA LYS A 112 -13.74 5.33 17.19
C LYS A 112 -15.25 5.08 17.20
N ARG A 113 -15.74 4.13 16.39
CA ARG A 113 -17.18 3.79 16.31
C ARG A 113 -17.67 2.99 17.52
N LEU A 114 -16.81 2.15 18.12
CA LEU A 114 -17.17 1.35 19.30
C LEU A 114 -17.16 2.15 20.61
N LYS A 115 -16.54 3.34 20.65
CA LYS A 115 -16.50 4.20 21.85
C LYS A 115 -17.87 4.58 22.41
N GLU A 116 -18.90 4.60 21.57
CA GLU A 116 -20.29 4.88 22.00
C GLU A 116 -20.89 3.73 22.82
N TYR A 117 -20.31 2.52 22.73
CA TYR A 117 -20.82 1.31 23.36
C TYR A 117 -19.87 0.74 24.43
N GLN A 118 -18.59 1.10 24.39
CA GLN A 118 -17.55 0.64 25.31
C GLN A 118 -16.56 1.78 25.57
N GLU A 119 -16.18 2.02 26.83
CA GLU A 119 -15.33 3.16 27.19
C GLU A 119 -13.90 3.06 26.58
N LEU A 120 -13.30 1.87 26.62
CA LEU A 120 -11.93 1.62 26.14
C LEU A 120 -11.86 0.34 25.27
N PRO A 121 -12.41 0.35 24.04
CA PRO A 121 -12.34 -0.81 23.17
C PRO A 121 -10.92 -0.96 22.62
N THR A 122 -10.33 -2.14 22.83
CA THR A 122 -9.06 -2.52 22.18
C THR A 122 -9.38 -3.45 21.03
N VAL A 123 -9.02 -3.04 19.81
CA VAL A 123 -9.35 -3.75 18.57
C VAL A 123 -8.07 -4.15 17.87
N THR A 124 -8.07 -5.36 17.32
CA THR A 124 -7.02 -5.87 16.42
C THR A 124 -7.68 -6.26 15.11
N VAL A 125 -7.09 -5.82 14.00
CA VAL A 125 -7.53 -6.15 12.65
C VAL A 125 -6.39 -6.90 11.97
N ILE A 126 -6.67 -8.11 11.50
CA ILE A 126 -5.72 -8.98 10.80
C ILE A 126 -6.29 -9.27 9.42
N VAL A 127 -5.45 -9.23 8.39
CA VAL A 127 -5.83 -9.68 7.05
C VAL A 127 -5.50 -11.17 6.97
N SER A 128 -6.52 -12.03 7.04
CA SER A 128 -6.35 -13.48 7.01
C SER A 128 -6.13 -14.00 5.58
N GLU A 129 -6.86 -13.43 4.59
CA GLU A 129 -6.74 -13.81 3.18
C GLU A 129 -6.76 -12.55 2.29
N ILE A 130 -5.79 -12.46 1.39
CA ILE A 130 -5.65 -11.39 0.40
C ILE A 130 -6.26 -11.90 -0.92
N ASN A 131 -7.52 -11.55 -1.17
CA ASN A 131 -8.28 -12.00 -2.34
C ASN A 131 -8.48 -10.89 -3.37
N SER A 132 -8.41 -9.63 -2.93
CA SER A 132 -8.57 -8.44 -3.77
C SER A 132 -7.43 -8.21 -4.75
N TYR A 133 -6.22 -8.68 -4.44
CA TYR A 133 -5.04 -8.48 -5.28
C TYR A 133 -4.94 -9.56 -6.34
N TYR A 134 -5.44 -9.26 -7.54
CA TYR A 134 -5.24 -10.11 -8.70
C TYR A 134 -5.00 -9.28 -9.95
N ILE A 135 -4.41 -9.92 -10.95
CA ILE A 135 -4.24 -9.37 -12.29
C ILE A 135 -4.79 -10.32 -13.33
N TYR A 136 -5.21 -9.76 -14.45
CA TYR A 136 -5.54 -10.52 -15.65
C TYR A 136 -4.40 -10.38 -16.65
N ILE A 137 -3.87 -11.50 -17.10
CA ILE A 137 -2.87 -11.55 -18.16
C ILE A 137 -3.53 -12.17 -19.38
N LEU A 138 -3.57 -11.42 -20.48
CA LEU A 138 -4.28 -11.77 -21.70
C LEU A 138 -3.35 -11.64 -22.91
N GLY A 139 -3.70 -12.29 -24.02
CA GLY A 139 -2.97 -12.23 -25.28
C GLY A 139 -1.90 -13.32 -25.42
N GLU A 140 -0.83 -12.99 -26.15
CA GLU A 140 0.23 -13.90 -26.58
C GLU A 140 1.25 -14.22 -25.47
N VAL A 141 0.75 -14.87 -24.42
CA VAL A 141 1.53 -15.47 -23.34
C VAL A 141 1.25 -16.97 -23.25
N VAL A 142 2.15 -17.74 -22.65
CA VAL A 142 1.99 -19.20 -22.58
C VAL A 142 0.73 -19.62 -21.82
N ARG A 143 0.42 -18.94 -20.70
CA ARG A 143 -0.76 -19.20 -19.87
C ARG A 143 -1.53 -17.90 -19.59
N PRO A 144 -2.47 -17.49 -20.46
CA PRO A 144 -3.37 -16.39 -20.16
C PRO A 144 -4.34 -16.78 -19.04
N GLY A 145 -4.74 -15.81 -18.22
CA GLY A 145 -5.69 -16.06 -17.12
C GLY A 145 -5.65 -15.03 -15.99
N ARG A 146 -6.45 -15.29 -14.95
CA ARG A 146 -6.45 -14.54 -13.68
C ARG A 146 -5.36 -15.11 -12.77
N TYR A 147 -4.53 -14.23 -12.23
CA TYR A 147 -3.48 -14.58 -11.29
C TYR A 147 -3.70 -13.84 -9.97
N GLN A 148 -3.80 -14.60 -8.88
CA GLN A 148 -3.82 -14.05 -7.54
C GLN A 148 -2.42 -13.60 -7.13
N LEU A 149 -2.32 -12.40 -6.57
CA LEU A 149 -1.08 -11.80 -6.10
C LEU A 149 -1.07 -11.76 -4.58
N LYS A 150 0.11 -12.00 -4.00
CA LYS A 150 0.34 -11.84 -2.55
C LYS A 150 0.98 -10.49 -2.21
N SER A 151 1.53 -9.81 -3.20
CA SER A 151 2.26 -8.56 -3.07
C SER A 151 2.24 -7.81 -4.40
N ASN A 152 2.71 -6.57 -4.38
CA ASN A 152 2.97 -5.83 -5.61
C ASN A 152 4.07 -6.54 -6.42
N ILE A 153 3.85 -6.68 -7.73
CA ILE A 153 4.81 -7.28 -8.67
C ILE A 153 4.99 -6.38 -9.89
N SER A 154 6.13 -6.52 -10.56
CA SER A 154 6.41 -5.81 -11.80
C SER A 154 5.75 -6.48 -13.00
N VAL A 155 5.64 -5.74 -14.12
CA VAL A 155 5.13 -6.29 -15.39
C VAL A 155 5.98 -7.45 -15.88
N LEU A 156 7.31 -7.37 -15.69
CA LEU A 156 8.22 -8.45 -16.03
C LEU A 156 7.91 -9.72 -15.22
N GLN A 157 7.74 -9.58 -13.90
CA GLN A 157 7.36 -10.69 -13.03
C GLN A 157 6.01 -11.29 -13.43
N ALA A 158 5.03 -10.46 -13.79
CA ALA A 158 3.72 -10.92 -14.26
C ALA A 158 3.84 -11.80 -15.52
N VAL A 159 4.62 -11.37 -16.52
CA VAL A 159 4.88 -12.15 -17.73
C VAL A 159 5.55 -13.48 -17.39
N THR A 160 6.51 -13.48 -16.47
CA THR A 160 7.18 -14.70 -16.01
C THR A 160 6.20 -15.67 -15.34
N LEU A 161 5.25 -15.19 -14.51
CA LEU A 161 4.19 -16.01 -13.91
C LEU A 161 3.31 -16.68 -14.98
N ALA A 162 3.02 -15.95 -16.06
CA ALA A 162 2.29 -16.46 -17.22
C ALA A 162 3.10 -17.46 -18.07
N GLY A 163 4.36 -17.75 -17.72
CA GLY A 163 5.24 -18.68 -18.44
C GLY A 163 6.01 -18.05 -19.60
N GLY A 164 6.04 -16.71 -19.69
CA GLY A 164 6.68 -15.99 -20.77
C GLY A 164 5.77 -15.74 -21.98
N PHE A 165 6.35 -15.18 -23.03
CA PHE A 165 5.67 -14.89 -24.29
C PHE A 165 5.63 -16.12 -25.20
N THR A 166 4.62 -16.19 -26.06
CA THR A 166 4.62 -17.13 -27.19
C THR A 166 5.54 -16.64 -28.32
N SER A 167 5.87 -17.50 -29.29
CA SER A 167 6.69 -17.13 -30.45
C SER A 167 6.06 -16.07 -31.36
N TRP A 168 4.73 -15.86 -31.27
CA TRP A 168 3.99 -14.87 -32.04
C TRP A 168 3.76 -13.56 -31.30
N ALA A 169 4.18 -13.47 -30.05
CA ALA A 169 4.02 -12.27 -29.25
C ALA A 169 4.79 -11.08 -29.85
N SER A 170 4.30 -9.88 -29.56
CA SER A 170 5.02 -8.62 -29.80
C SER A 170 5.42 -8.01 -28.45
N PRO A 171 6.61 -8.34 -27.90
CA PRO A 171 6.99 -7.96 -26.52
C PRO A 171 7.05 -6.45 -26.28
N ASN A 172 7.24 -5.64 -27.32
CA ASN A 172 7.31 -4.18 -27.20
C ASN A 172 5.95 -3.47 -27.33
N SER A 173 4.86 -4.21 -27.52
CA SER A 173 3.50 -3.67 -27.71
C SER A 173 2.58 -3.96 -26.51
N MET A 174 3.16 -4.20 -25.33
CA MET A 174 2.37 -4.49 -24.13
C MET A 174 1.61 -3.26 -23.65
N VAL A 175 0.43 -3.52 -23.11
CA VAL A 175 -0.44 -2.51 -22.51
C VAL A 175 -0.86 -3.00 -21.14
N VAL A 176 -0.61 -2.17 -20.12
CA VAL A 176 -1.17 -2.34 -18.79
C VAL A 176 -2.38 -1.43 -18.66
N LEU A 177 -3.52 -2.02 -18.35
CA LEU A 177 -4.74 -1.29 -17.99
C LEU A 177 -4.84 -1.30 -16.47
N ARG A 178 -4.76 -0.12 -15.85
CA ARG A 178 -4.87 0.06 -14.41
C ARG A 178 -6.10 0.90 -14.11
N ARG A 179 -6.98 0.42 -13.24
CA ARG A 179 -8.15 1.18 -12.79
C ARG A 179 -7.83 1.87 -11.46
N ASN A 180 -7.85 3.20 -11.46
CA ASN A 180 -7.73 4.01 -10.25
C ASN A 180 -9.09 4.70 -10.01
N GLY A 181 -9.96 4.04 -9.26
CA GLY A 181 -11.35 4.50 -9.08
C GLY A 181 -12.14 4.45 -10.38
N GLU A 182 -12.72 5.58 -10.78
CA GLU A 182 -13.50 5.69 -12.03
C GLU A 182 -12.64 5.87 -13.29
N LYS A 183 -11.33 6.13 -13.12
CA LYS A 183 -10.42 6.37 -14.25
C LYS A 183 -9.68 5.09 -14.62
N GLU A 184 -9.69 4.77 -15.91
CA GLU A 184 -8.84 3.73 -16.49
C GLU A 184 -7.60 4.37 -17.10
N GLU A 185 -6.44 3.98 -16.59
CA GLU A 185 -5.14 4.40 -17.09
C GLU A 185 -4.56 3.33 -18.01
N LYS A 186 -4.17 3.76 -19.22
CA LYS A 186 -3.55 2.90 -20.22
C LYS A 186 -2.06 3.18 -20.31
N LEU A 187 -1.26 2.28 -19.75
CA LEU A 187 0.20 2.38 -19.72
C LEU A 187 0.79 1.50 -20.83
N ARG A 188 1.49 2.11 -21.78
CA ARG A 188 2.25 1.35 -22.79
C ARG A 188 3.61 0.97 -22.23
N VAL A 189 3.91 -0.32 -22.28
CA VAL A 189 5.14 -0.89 -21.72
C VAL A 189 5.92 -1.58 -22.83
N ARG A 190 7.23 -1.29 -22.91
CA ARG A 190 8.14 -1.93 -23.86
C ARG A 190 9.08 -2.85 -23.12
N TYR A 191 9.05 -4.15 -23.43
CA TYR A 191 9.86 -5.16 -22.76
C TYR A 191 11.36 -4.81 -22.71
N LYS A 192 11.93 -4.26 -23.80
CA LYS A 192 13.35 -3.89 -23.84
C LYS A 192 13.75 -2.73 -22.90
N LYS A 193 12.79 -2.01 -22.33
CA LYS A 193 13.03 -0.82 -21.48
C LYS A 193 12.72 -1.04 -20.00
N ILE A 194 12.34 -2.26 -19.62
CA ILE A 194 12.16 -2.71 -18.24
C ILE A 194 13.28 -3.67 -17.92
#